data_AF-A0A2G9PPL3-F1
#
_entry.id   AF-A0A2G9PPL3-F1
#
_cell.length_a   1.000
_cell.length_b   1.000
_cell.length_c   1.000
_cell.angle_alpha   90.00
_cell.angle_beta   90.00
_cell.angle_gamma   90.00
#
_symmetry.space_group_name_H-M   'P 1'
#
loop_
_entity.id
_entity.type
_entity.pdbx_description
1 polymer ?
#
loop_
_entity_poly.entity_id
_entity_poly.type
_entity_poly.pdbx_seq_one_letter_code
_entity_poly.pdbx_strand_id
1 'polypeptide(L)'
;KKISIDAKDALALIKKAGGIAVLAHPGKTGVPDEMIAELATHGLIGIEAYHSGHSLEEIEHYKKLAGDLGVAITVGSDFHGDLNRKLPAVAPFHEVCWILEGRR
;
A
#
# COMPACT_ATOMS: atom_id res chain seq x y z
N LYS A 1 3.18 13.39 21.66
CA LYS A 1 2.75 14.41 20.67
C LYS A 1 2.78 13.73 19.31
N LYS A 2 1.67 13.66 18.56
CA LYS A 2 1.67 13.08 17.21
C LYS A 2 2.41 14.06 16.30
N ILE A 3 3.51 13.60 15.70
CA ILE A 3 4.25 14.35 14.68
C ILE A 3 3.83 13.75 13.35
N SER A 4 3.42 14.59 12.41
CA SER A 4 3.06 14.21 11.05
C SER A 4 3.71 15.17 10.07
N ILE A 5 4.10 14.64 8.92
CA ILE A 5 4.61 15.41 7.77
C ILE A 5 3.64 15.23 6.60
N ASP A 6 3.75 16.07 5.58
CA ASP A 6 2.98 15.90 4.36
C ASP A 6 3.33 14.56 3.68
N ALA A 7 2.34 13.94 3.03
CA ALA A 7 2.55 12.65 2.37
C ALA A 7 3.61 12.74 1.27
N LYS A 8 3.65 13.83 0.49
CA LYS A 8 4.65 14.04 -0.57
C LYS A 8 6.05 14.23 0.01
N ASP A 9 6.17 14.92 1.14
CA ASP A 9 7.43 15.04 1.86
C ASP A 9 7.90 13.67 2.36
N ALA A 10 6.99 12.83 2.85
CA ALA A 10 7.31 11.46 3.25
C ALA A 10 7.82 10.62 2.06
N LEU A 11 7.16 10.70 0.90
CA LEU A 11 7.62 10.02 -0.33
C LEU A 11 9.02 10.48 -0.73
N ALA A 12 9.28 11.80 -0.73
CA ALA A 12 10.58 12.36 -1.08
C ALA A 12 11.69 11.92 -0.10
N LEU A 13 11.38 11.84 1.20
CA LEU A 13 12.31 11.38 2.22
C LEU A 13 12.65 9.89 2.05
N ILE A 14 11.64 9.04 1.85
CA ILE A 14 11.85 7.60 1.61
C ILE A 14 12.73 7.40 0.37
N LYS A 15 12.42 8.09 -0.72
CA LYS A 15 13.21 8.05 -1.96
C LYS A 15 14.65 8.53 -1.75
N LYS A 16 14.85 9.64 -1.03
CA LYS A 16 16.18 10.18 -0.71
C LYS A 16 17.02 9.19 0.12
N ALA A 17 16.37 8.39 0.96
CA ALA A 17 17.01 7.32 1.72
C ALA A 17 17.28 6.04 0.90
N GLY A 18 16.92 6.01 -0.39
CA GLY A 18 17.03 4.83 -1.26
C GLY A 18 15.94 3.78 -1.04
N GLY A 19 14.89 4.12 -0.29
CA GLY A 19 13.76 3.25 -0.02
C GLY A 19 12.66 3.31 -1.08
N ILE A 20 11.69 2.41 -0.92
CA ILE A 20 10.50 2.32 -1.77
C ILE A 20 9.29 2.69 -0.92
N ALA A 21 8.50 3.66 -1.38
CA ALA A 21 7.33 4.10 -0.65
C ALA A 21 6.08 3.29 -1.04
N VAL A 22 5.39 2.77 -0.03
CA VAL A 22 4.18 1.96 -0.16
C VAL A 22 3.11 2.54 0.77
N LEU A 23 1.88 2.65 0.28
CA LEU A 23 0.73 3.14 1.06
C LEU A 23 0.16 2.00 1.90
N ALA A 24 0.27 2.12 3.22
CA ALA A 24 -0.25 1.13 4.16
C ALA A 24 -1.77 1.25 4.33
N HIS A 25 -2.44 0.09 4.29
CA HIS A 25 -3.85 -0.17 4.62
C HIS A 25 -4.82 0.99 4.32
N PRO A 26 -4.93 1.44 3.05
CA PRO A 26 -5.73 2.61 2.69
C PRO A 26 -7.20 2.52 3.12
N GLY A 27 -7.81 1.32 3.10
CA GLY A 27 -9.20 1.11 3.52
C GLY A 27 -9.41 1.37 5.01
N LYS A 28 -8.42 1.04 5.85
CA LYS A 28 -8.45 1.34 7.29
C LYS A 28 -8.28 2.83 7.58
N THR A 29 -7.47 3.54 6.78
CA THR A 29 -7.19 4.97 6.98
C THR A 29 -8.15 5.90 6.24
N GLY A 30 -8.99 5.38 5.34
CA GLY A 30 -9.95 6.16 4.56
C GLY A 30 -9.30 7.13 3.57
N VAL A 31 -8.17 6.74 2.97
CA VAL A 31 -7.48 7.59 1.97
C VAL A 31 -8.27 7.53 0.65
N PRO A 32 -8.72 8.67 0.10
CA PRO A 32 -9.47 8.69 -1.16
C PRO A 32 -8.62 8.27 -2.36
N ASP A 33 -9.21 7.58 -3.33
CA ASP A 33 -8.50 7.09 -4.52
C ASP A 33 -7.84 8.21 -5.32
N GLU A 34 -8.43 9.40 -5.37
CA GLU A 34 -7.85 10.56 -6.07
C GLU A 34 -6.53 10.98 -5.43
N MET A 35 -6.44 10.91 -4.09
CA MET A 35 -5.22 11.19 -3.37
C MET A 35 -4.17 10.09 -3.62
N ILE A 36 -4.59 8.83 -3.71
CA ILE A 36 -3.68 7.72 -4.06
C ILE A 36 -3.11 7.91 -5.47
N ALA A 37 -3.96 8.29 -6.43
CA ALA A 37 -3.56 8.60 -7.80
C ALA A 37 -2.58 9.78 -7.84
N GLU A 38 -2.85 10.84 -7.07
CA GLU A 38 -1.91 11.96 -6.93
C GLU A 38 -0.57 11.50 -6.36
N LEU A 39 -0.55 10.70 -5.30
CA LEU A 39 0.69 10.18 -4.70
C LEU A 39 1.47 9.27 -5.65
N ALA A 40 0.79 8.50 -6.52
CA ALA A 40 1.43 7.72 -7.58
C ALA A 40 2.25 8.61 -8.53
N THR A 41 1.75 9.79 -8.88
CA THR A 41 2.51 10.77 -9.68
C THR A 41 3.71 11.38 -8.94
N HIS A 42 3.75 11.28 -7.61
CA HIS A 42 4.81 11.81 -6.74
C HIS A 42 5.79 10.73 -6.23
N GLY A 43 5.72 9.51 -6.77
CA GLY A 43 6.69 8.45 -6.47
C GLY A 43 6.23 7.40 -5.45
N LEU A 44 4.93 7.29 -5.20
CA LEU A 44 4.36 6.10 -4.57
C LEU A 44 4.55 4.90 -5.52
N ILE A 45 5.15 3.82 -5.01
CA ILE A 45 5.50 2.64 -5.81
C ILE A 45 4.61 1.44 -5.51
N GLY A 46 3.88 1.44 -4.39
CA GLY A 46 2.97 0.35 -4.07
C GLY A 46 1.83 0.73 -3.13
N ILE A 47 0.84 -0.16 -3.05
CA ILE A 47 -0.33 -0.07 -2.19
C ILE A 47 -0.49 -1.41 -1.46
N GLU A 48 -0.80 -1.37 -0.16
CA GLU A 48 -1.17 -2.55 0.61
C GLU A 48 -2.63 -2.92 0.32
N ALA A 49 -2.85 -3.77 -0.69
CA ALA A 49 -4.19 -4.26 -1.01
C ALA A 49 -4.62 -5.36 -0.04
N TYR A 50 -3.69 -6.25 0.33
CA TYR A 50 -3.96 -7.34 1.27
C TYR A 50 -3.64 -6.90 2.69
N HIS A 51 -4.69 -6.62 3.46
CA HIS A 51 -4.59 -6.28 4.87
C HIS A 51 -5.74 -6.95 5.62
N SER A 52 -5.52 -7.35 6.87
CA SER A 52 -6.53 -8.07 7.68
C SER A 52 -7.76 -7.24 8.05
N GLY A 53 -7.68 -5.91 7.87
CA GLY A 53 -8.79 -4.99 8.00
C GLY A 53 -9.55 -4.71 6.70
N HIS A 54 -9.13 -5.26 5.55
CA HIS A 54 -9.83 -5.10 4.28
C HIS A 54 -10.83 -6.25 4.06
N SER A 55 -12.01 -5.92 3.55
CA SER A 55 -12.95 -6.90 2.98
C SER A 55 -12.43 -7.46 1.64
N LEU A 56 -13.09 -8.49 1.12
CA LEU A 56 -12.74 -9.04 -0.20
C LEU A 56 -12.98 -8.01 -1.32
N GLU A 57 -14.02 -7.19 -1.18
CA GLU A 57 -14.34 -6.10 -2.09
C GLU A 57 -13.27 -5.01 -2.05
N GLU A 58 -12.79 -4.63 -0.86
CA GLU A 58 -11.69 -3.66 -0.71
C GLU A 58 -10.37 -4.18 -1.27
N ILE A 59 -10.06 -5.47 -1.07
CA ILE A 59 -8.88 -6.10 -1.68
C ILE A 59 -8.95 -5.99 -3.21
N GLU A 60 -10.06 -6.38 -3.81
CA GLU A 60 -10.20 -6.34 -5.27
C GLU A 60 -10.20 -4.90 -5.82
N HIS A 61 -10.80 -3.96 -5.09
CA HIS A 61 -10.73 -2.53 -5.38
C HIS A 61 -9.28 -2.03 -5.43
N TYR A 62 -8.49 -2.28 -4.38
CA TYR A 62 -7.11 -1.79 -4.33
C TYR A 62 -6.18 -2.52 -5.29
N LYS A 63 -6.44 -3.79 -5.62
CA LYS A 63 -5.74 -4.49 -6.71
C LYS A 63 -5.98 -3.82 -8.05
N LYS A 64 -7.25 -3.53 -8.36
CA LYS A 64 -7.62 -2.85 -9.61
C LYS A 64 -7.00 -1.45 -9.67
N LEU A 65 -7.11 -0.67 -8.60
CA LEU A 65 -6.52 0.67 -8.52
C LEU A 65 -4.99 0.63 -8.68
N ALA A 66 -4.32 -0.34 -8.06
CA ALA A 66 -2.88 -0.53 -8.22
C ALA A 66 -2.51 -0.84 -9.69
N GLY A 67 -3.30 -1.68 -10.37
CA GLY A 67 -3.15 -1.97 -11.80
C GLY A 67 -3.34 -0.72 -12.67
N ASP A 68 -4.40 0.05 -12.44
CA ASP A 68 -4.72 1.27 -13.19
C ASP A 68 -3.64 2.36 -13.02
N LEU A 69 -3.06 2.49 -11.82
CA LEU A 69 -1.98 3.43 -11.53
C LEU A 69 -0.58 2.89 -11.88
N GLY A 70 -0.48 1.60 -12.19
CA GLY A 70 0.79 0.92 -12.43
C GLY A 70 1.71 0.90 -11.22
N VAL A 71 1.17 0.78 -10.01
CA VAL A 71 1.92 0.60 -8.76
C VAL A 71 1.80 -0.85 -8.29
N ALA A 72 2.74 -1.29 -7.46
CA ALA A 72 2.77 -2.67 -7.00
C ALA A 72 1.72 -2.96 -5.91
N ILE A 73 1.26 -4.21 -5.89
CA ILE A 73 0.44 -4.74 -4.80
C ILE A 73 1.35 -5.29 -3.70
N THR A 74 1.03 -4.95 -2.46
CA THR A 74 1.73 -5.42 -1.25
C THR A 74 0.77 -6.01 -0.22
N VAL A 75 1.33 -6.69 0.78
CA VAL A 75 0.60 -7.38 1.85
C VAL A 75 1.28 -7.13 3.19
N GLY A 76 0.48 -6.96 4.24
CA GLY A 76 0.97 -6.85 5.61
C GLY A 76 -0.09 -7.20 6.64
N SER A 77 0.38 -7.73 7.78
CA SER A 77 -0.50 -8.15 8.86
C SER A 77 -0.90 -7.00 9.78
N ASP A 78 -0.10 -5.93 9.80
CA ASP A 78 -0.19 -4.83 10.77
C ASP A 78 -0.21 -5.36 12.23
N PHE A 79 0.56 -6.42 12.53
CA PHE A 79 0.49 -7.15 13.80
C PHE A 79 1.05 -6.34 14.98
N HIS A 80 0.27 -6.28 16.07
CA HIS A 80 0.58 -5.53 17.29
C HIS A 80 0.49 -6.39 18.57
N GLY A 81 0.62 -7.72 18.47
CA GLY A 81 0.67 -8.62 19.64
C GLY A 81 -0.62 -9.36 20.00
N ASP A 82 -1.75 -9.05 19.34
CA ASP A 82 -3.02 -9.73 19.57
C ASP A 82 -3.16 -10.99 18.72
N LEU A 83 -3.10 -12.15 19.37
CA LEU A 83 -3.24 -13.47 18.75
C LEU A 83 -4.67 -13.80 18.32
N ASN A 84 -5.67 -13.01 18.75
CA ASN A 84 -7.07 -13.23 18.37
C ASN A 84 -7.47 -12.54 17.05
N ARG A 85 -6.52 -11.88 16.37
CA ARG A 85 -6.80 -11.17 15.12
C ARG A 85 -7.07 -12.15 13.98
N LYS A 86 -8.06 -11.81 13.14
CA LYS A 86 -8.28 -12.51 11.88
C LYS A 86 -7.04 -12.36 10.98
N LEU A 87 -6.55 -13.48 10.48
CA LEU A 87 -5.49 -13.49 9.49
C LEU A 87 -5.98 -12.77 8.23
N PRO A 88 -5.09 -12.05 7.50
CA PRO A 88 -5.46 -11.48 6.21
C PRO A 88 -5.92 -12.58 5.26
N ALA A 89 -6.72 -12.21 4.25
CA ALA A 89 -6.94 -13.09 3.11
C ALA A 89 -5.58 -13.52 2.55
N VAL A 90 -5.46 -14.81 2.21
CA VAL A 90 -4.20 -15.35 1.69
C VAL A 90 -3.91 -14.64 0.37
N ALA A 91 -2.83 -13.85 0.35
CA ALA A 91 -2.36 -13.19 -0.85
C ALA A 91 -1.58 -14.19 -1.70
N PRO A 92 -2.02 -14.52 -2.92
CA PRO A 92 -1.25 -15.40 -3.79
C PRO A 92 0.10 -14.75 -4.12
N PHE A 93 1.19 -15.50 -3.98
CA PHE A 93 2.54 -14.97 -4.19
C PHE A 93 2.72 -14.31 -5.57
N HIS A 94 2.04 -14.80 -6.61
CA HIS A 94 2.11 -14.22 -7.96
C HIS A 94 1.39 -12.88 -8.12
N GLU A 95 0.50 -12.51 -7.19
CA GLU A 95 -0.20 -11.21 -7.19
C GLU A 95 0.57 -10.16 -6.37
N VAL A 96 1.45 -10.60 -5.48
CA VAL A 96 2.23 -9.74 -4.59
C VAL A 96 3.64 -9.56 -5.16
N CYS A 97 4.05 -8.30 -5.33
CA CYS A 97 5.37 -7.88 -5.79
C CYS A 97 5.74 -8.19 -7.27
N TRP A 98 5.50 -7.21 -8.13
CA TRP A 98 6.17 -7.00 -9.43
C TRP A 98 7.35 -5.99 -9.35
N ILE A 99 7.70 -5.53 -8.15
CA ILE A 99 8.65 -4.42 -7.91
C ILE A 99 10.05 -4.68 -8.50
N LEU A 100 10.41 -5.94 -8.78
CA LEU A 100 11.77 -6.31 -9.20
C LEU A 100 11.92 -6.68 -10.68
N GLU A 101 10.83 -6.81 -11.45
CA GLU A 101 10.92 -7.43 -12.78
C GLU A 101 10.80 -6.51 -14.01
N GLY A 102 10.52 -5.20 -13.90
CA GLY A 102 10.27 -4.47 -15.15
C GLY A 102 10.14 -2.95 -15.19
N ARG A 103 10.44 -2.20 -14.13
CA ARG A 103 10.55 -0.73 -14.23
C ARG A 103 12.01 -0.30 -14.10
N ARG A 104 12.74 -0.52 -15.19
CA ARG A 104 13.92 0.27 -15.56
C ARG A 104 13.46 1.45 -16.42
#